data_AF-A0A2E4IZE2-F1
#
_entry.id   AF-A0A2E4IZE2-F1
#
_cell.length_a   1.000
_cell.length_b   1.000
_cell.length_c   1.000
_cell.angle_alpha   90.00
_cell.angle_beta   90.00
_cell.angle_gamma   90.00
#
_symmetry.space_group_name_H-M   'P 1'
#
loop_
_entity.id
_entity.type
_entity.pdbx_description
1 polymer ?
#
loop_
_entity_poly.entity_id
_entity_poly.type
_entity_poly.pdbx_seq_one_letter_code
_entity_poly.pdbx_strand_id
1 'polypeptide(L)'
;MAEETGWRVKPIKMIGIRSFFHTEPRSPRTDRPYPHFIQPIYVVMAESFDPKAIIPEDRIPAEFMDLAVVEERIVENQRPLLRTALDAVKSQAEQQPI
;
A
#
# COMPACT_ATOMS: atom_id res chain seq x y z
N MET A 1 5.42 -4.22 3.41
CA MET A 1 4.33 -5.24 3.56
C MET A 1 4.78 -6.41 4.43
N ALA A 2 5.46 -7.44 3.91
CA ALA A 2 5.77 -8.63 4.72
C ALA A 2 6.60 -8.32 5.99
N GLU A 3 7.61 -7.45 5.86
CA GLU A 3 8.45 -7.01 6.98
C GLU A 3 7.68 -6.26 8.08
N GLU A 4 6.63 -5.52 7.71
CA GLU A 4 5.87 -4.67 8.65
C GLU A 4 4.64 -5.39 9.21
N THR A 5 3.99 -6.24 8.41
CA THR A 5 2.67 -6.82 8.71
C THR A 5 2.64 -8.34 8.73
N GLY A 6 3.68 -9.01 8.25
CA GLY A 6 3.74 -10.47 8.09
C GLY A 6 2.99 -11.00 6.87
N TRP A 7 2.27 -10.16 6.12
CA TRP A 7 1.55 -10.59 4.93
C TRP A 7 2.44 -10.58 3.69
N ARG A 8 2.60 -11.76 3.08
CA ARG A 8 3.07 -11.90 1.71
C ARG A 8 1.92 -11.56 0.76
N VAL A 9 2.25 -10.87 -0.31
CA VAL A 9 1.25 -10.31 -1.22
C VAL A 9 1.61 -10.57 -2.67
N LYS A 10 0.58 -10.76 -3.49
CA LYS A 10 0.70 -10.82 -4.95
C LYS A 10 0.26 -9.48 -5.54
N PRO A 11 1.10 -8.81 -6.35
CA PRO A 11 0.70 -7.55 -6.96
C PRO A 11 -0.42 -7.75 -7.97
N ILE A 12 -1.40 -6.86 -7.94
CA ILE A 12 -2.48 -6.77 -8.93
C ILE A 12 -2.10 -5.73 -9.98
N LYS A 13 -1.89 -4.48 -9.54
CA LYS A 13 -1.64 -3.33 -10.42
C LYS A 13 -1.01 -2.17 -9.67
N MET A 14 -0.16 -1.39 -10.34
CA MET A 14 0.24 -0.06 -9.87
C MET A 14 -0.87 0.94 -10.24
N ILE A 15 -1.43 1.64 -9.25
CA ILE A 15 -2.58 2.55 -9.44
C ILE A 15 -2.22 4.02 -9.33
N GLY A 16 -0.98 4.34 -8.96
CA GLY A 16 -0.52 5.72 -8.93
C GLY A 16 0.85 5.88 -8.32
N ILE A 17 1.22 7.15 -8.14
CA ILE A 17 2.45 7.57 -7.49
C ILE A 17 2.16 8.72 -6.53
N ARG A 18 2.90 8.78 -5.42
CA ARG A 18 3.05 9.99 -4.60
C ARG A 18 4.41 10.60 -4.91
N SER A 19 4.42 11.88 -5.25
CA SER A 19 5.65 12.63 -5.41
C SER A 19 5.86 13.50 -4.18
N PHE A 20 7.07 13.44 -3.64
CA PHE A 20 7.51 14.24 -2.51
C PHE A 20 8.66 15.12 -2.98
N PHE A 21 8.64 16.37 -2.54
CA PHE A 21 9.73 17.31 -2.73
C PHE A 21 10.12 17.89 -1.37
N HIS A 22 11.37 17.65 -0.98
CA HIS A 22 11.92 18.17 0.25
C HIS A 22 12.37 19.62 0.05
N THR A 23 11.74 20.54 0.77
CA THR A 23 12.12 21.96 0.79
C THR A 23 13.17 22.28 1.86
N GLU A 24 13.35 21.38 2.82
CA GLU A 24 14.33 21.49 3.91
C GLU A 24 15.64 20.78 3.53
N PRO A 25 16.78 21.17 4.13
CA PRO A 25 18.06 20.50 3.90
C PRO A 25 18.00 18.99 4.15
N ARG A 26 18.77 18.23 3.39
CA ARG A 26 18.84 16.77 3.52
C ARG A 26 19.26 16.37 4.94
N SER A 27 18.42 15.57 5.61
CA SER A 27 18.77 14.94 6.88
C SER A 27 19.85 13.85 6.67
N PRO A 28 20.92 13.80 7.49
CA PRO A 28 21.94 12.75 7.39
C PRO A 28 21.38 11.33 7.64
N ARG A 29 20.21 11.21 8.27
CA ARG A 29 19.60 9.94 8.67
C ARG A 29 18.68 9.33 7.61
N THR A 30 18.47 9.99 6.47
CA THR A 30 17.57 9.46 5.42
C THR A 30 18.33 8.82 4.27
N ASP A 31 17.92 7.60 3.96
CA ASP A 31 18.29 6.80 2.79
C ASP A 31 17.48 7.18 1.53
N ARG A 32 16.45 8.02 1.68
CA ARG A 32 15.57 8.39 0.57
C ARG A 32 16.28 9.31 -0.44
N PRO A 33 15.96 9.17 -1.74
CA PRO A 33 16.37 10.12 -2.77
C PRO A 33 16.00 11.57 -2.39
N TYR A 34 16.91 12.52 -2.67
CA TYR A 34 16.78 13.93 -2.34
C TYR A 34 17.13 14.82 -3.55
N PRO A 35 16.42 15.94 -3.78
CA PRO A 35 15.28 16.45 -3.01
C PRO A 35 13.93 15.82 -3.42
N HIS A 36 13.91 15.10 -4.55
CA HIS A 36 12.72 14.44 -5.06
C HIS A 36 12.68 12.97 -4.68
N PHE A 37 11.54 12.52 -4.16
CA PHE A 37 11.27 11.13 -3.89
C PHE A 37 9.91 10.75 -4.48
N ILE A 38 9.83 9.59 -5.14
CA ILE A 38 8.59 9.05 -5.71
C ILE A 38 8.27 7.75 -5.00
N GLN A 39 7.05 7.64 -4.48
CA GLN A 39 6.53 6.42 -3.89
C GLN A 39 5.42 5.85 -4.78
N PRO A 40 5.65 4.71 -5.46
CA PRO A 40 4.58 4.03 -6.19
C PRO A 40 3.52 3.47 -5.24
N ILE A 41 2.27 3.49 -5.69
CA ILE A 41 1.12 2.92 -4.98
C ILE A 41 0.63 1.70 -5.76
N TYR A 42 0.56 0.58 -5.07
CA TYR A 42 0.10 -0.69 -5.63
C TYR A 42 -1.18 -1.16 -4.97
N VAL A 43 -1.97 -1.88 -5.76
CA VAL A 43 -3.02 -2.78 -5.29
C VAL A 43 -2.40 -4.16 -5.27
N VAL A 44 -2.60 -4.87 -4.18
CA VAL A 44 -2.06 -6.21 -3.97
C VAL A 44 -3.14 -7.09 -3.35
N MET A 45 -3.02 -8.39 -3.56
CA MET A 45 -3.83 -9.41 -2.89
C MET A 45 -2.99 -10.05 -1.80
N ALA A 46 -3.55 -10.23 -0.61
CA ALA A 46 -2.90 -11.03 0.43
C ALA A 46 -2.84 -12.50 -0.03
N GLU A 47 -1.67 -13.12 0.10
CA GLU A 47 -1.44 -14.49 -0.37
C GLU A 47 -1.24 -15.45 0.80
N SER A 48 -0.35 -15.11 1.74
CA SER A 48 -0.04 -15.93 2.91
C SER A 48 0.48 -15.08 4.05
N PHE A 49 0.31 -15.57 5.28
CA PHE A 49 0.83 -14.93 6.48
C PHE A 49 2.06 -15.67 7.01
N ASP A 50 3.15 -14.94 7.22
CA ASP A 50 4.41 -15.43 7.76
C ASP A 50 4.87 -14.51 8.90
N PRO A 51 4.57 -14.85 10.16
CA PRO A 51 4.92 -14.00 11.30
C PRO A 51 6.44 -13.89 11.51
N LYS A 52 7.23 -14.81 10.94
CA LYS A 52 8.70 -14.76 11.01
C LYS A 52 9.29 -13.72 10.06
N ALA A 53 8.52 -13.26 9.07
CA ALA A 53 8.94 -12.20 8.17
C ALA A 53 8.89 -10.82 8.84
N ILE A 54 8.19 -10.67 9.97
CA ILE A 54 8.03 -9.38 10.66
C ILE A 54 9.36 -8.95 11.29
N ILE A 55 9.83 -7.75 10.94
CA ILE A 55 10.93 -7.07 11.61
C ILE A 55 10.34 -6.33 12.82
N PRO A 56 10.71 -6.67 14.07
CA PRO A 56 10.06 -6.10 15.26
C PRO A 56 10.09 -4.57 15.32
N GLU A 57 11.18 -3.96 14.88
CA GLU A 57 11.39 -2.52 14.89
C GLU A 57 10.50 -1.76 13.89
N ASP A 58 10.07 -2.45 12.82
CA ASP A 58 9.28 -1.87 11.72
C ASP A 58 7.83 -2.38 11.72
N ARG A 59 7.39 -3.05 12.80
CA ARG A 59 6.05 -3.63 12.87
C ARG A 59 4.98 -2.54 12.83
N ILE A 60 4.05 -2.68 11.88
CA ILE A 60 2.86 -1.83 11.78
C ILE A 60 1.62 -2.68 12.08
N PRO A 61 0.74 -2.26 13.02
CA PRO A 61 -0.54 -2.90 13.21
C PRO A 61 -1.36 -2.89 11.91
N ALA A 62 -1.76 -4.07 11.44
CA ALA A 62 -2.57 -4.23 10.24
C ALA A 62 -3.64 -5.29 10.49
N GLU A 63 -4.89 -4.94 10.16
CA GLU A 63 -6.05 -5.82 10.27
C GLU A 63 -6.84 -5.79 8.95
N PHE A 64 -7.52 -6.89 8.65
CA PHE A 64 -8.50 -6.89 7.57
C PHE A 64 -9.78 -6.21 8.06
N MET A 65 -10.33 -5.36 7.21
CA MET A 65 -11.55 -4.61 7.50
C MET A 65 -12.55 -4.83 6.38
N ASP A 66 -13.82 -4.87 6.75
CA ASP A 66 -14.91 -4.86 5.78
C ASP A 66 -14.88 -3.58 4.96
N LEU A 67 -15.14 -3.71 3.64
CA LEU A 67 -15.08 -2.58 2.73
C LEU A 67 -16.02 -1.44 3.14
N ALA A 68 -17.23 -1.77 3.61
CA ALA A 68 -18.18 -0.76 4.08
C ALA A 68 -17.60 0.09 5.24
N VAL A 69 -16.90 -0.56 6.18
CA VAL A 69 -16.24 0.14 7.30
C VAL A 69 -15.11 1.02 6.80
N VAL A 70 -14.33 0.55 5.82
CA VAL A 70 -13.26 1.34 5.20
C VAL A 70 -13.82 2.56 4.49
N GLU A 71 -14.91 2.42 3.74
CA GLU A 71 -15.55 3.53 3.02
C GLU A 71 -16.05 4.64 3.96
N GLU A 72 -16.53 4.29 5.15
CA GLU A 72 -16.95 5.24 6.18
C GLU A 72 -15.75 5.96 6.84
N ARG A 73 -14.66 5.24 7.10
CA ARG A 73 -13.51 5.75 7.87
C ARG A 73 -12.43 6.41 7.03
N ILE A 74 -12.39 6.12 5.73
CA ILE A 74 -11.34 6.63 4.85
C ILE A 74 -11.41 8.15 4.72
N VAL A 75 -10.27 8.80 4.92
CA VAL A 75 -10.14 10.24 4.73
C VAL A 75 -10.41 10.62 3.26
N GLU A 76 -11.01 11.79 3.06
CA GLU A 76 -11.56 12.19 1.76
C GLU A 76 -10.54 12.13 0.61
N ASN A 77 -9.31 12.57 0.85
CA ASN A 77 -8.24 12.60 -0.15
C ASN A 77 -7.71 11.21 -0.55
N GLN A 78 -8.03 10.15 0.21
CA GLN A 78 -7.65 8.77 -0.14
C GLN A 78 -8.76 8.03 -0.89
N ARG A 79 -9.99 8.58 -0.94
CA ARG A 79 -11.13 7.96 -1.64
C ARG A 79 -10.86 7.67 -3.12
N PRO A 80 -10.19 8.55 -3.90
CA PRO A 80 -9.87 8.23 -5.30
C PRO A 80 -8.97 7.01 -5.44
N LEU A 81 -8.00 6.84 -4.53
CA LEU A 81 -7.12 5.68 -4.53
C LEU A 81 -7.87 4.39 -4.18
N LEU A 82 -8.76 4.43 -3.18
CA LEU A 82 -9.61 3.29 -2.83
C LEU A 82 -10.49 2.86 -4.01
N ARG A 83 -11.18 3.82 -4.66
CA ARG A 83 -12.02 3.53 -5.84
C ARG A 83 -11.21 2.89 -6.96
N THR A 84 -10.06 3.48 -7.29
CA THR A 84 -9.15 2.94 -8.33
C THR A 84 -8.65 1.54 -7.97
N ALA A 85 -8.43 1.26 -6.69
CA ALA A 85 -8.05 -0.06 -6.21
C ALA A 85 -9.16 -1.09 -6.42
N LEU A 86 -10.40 -0.75 -6.05
CA LEU A 86 -11.57 -1.63 -6.23
C LEU A 86 -11.82 -1.93 -7.70
N ASP A 87 -11.69 -0.94 -8.57
CA ASP A 87 -11.84 -1.15 -10.02
C ASP A 87 -10.77 -2.10 -10.57
N ALA A 88 -9.52 -1.96 -10.11
CA ALA A 88 -8.44 -2.86 -10.50
C ALA A 88 -8.70 -4.31 -10.05
N VAL A 89 -9.25 -4.53 -8.85
CA VAL A 89 -9.63 -5.86 -8.37
C VAL A 89 -10.76 -6.46 -9.22
N LYS A 90 -11.80 -5.68 -9.53
CA LYS A 90 -12.91 -6.12 -10.38
C LYS A 90 -12.44 -6.53 -11.77
N SER A 91 -11.62 -5.70 -12.42
CA SER A 91 -11.07 -6.01 -13.75
C SER A 91 -10.21 -7.27 -13.75
N GLN A 92 -9.46 -7.55 -12.68
CA GLN A 92 -8.69 -8.79 -12.58
C GLN A 92 -9.60 -10.02 -12.44
N ALA A 93 -10.66 -9.92 -11.64
CA ALA A 93 -11.63 -11.02 -11.45
C ALA A 93 -12.35 -11.37 -12.76
N GLU A 94 -12.65 -10.37 -13.60
CA GLU A 94 -13.27 -10.58 -14.92
C GLU A 94 -12.31 -11.24 -15.93
N GLN A 95 -11.00 -11.02 -15.80
CA GLN A 95 -9.97 -11.57 -16.70
C GLN A 95 -9.52 -13.00 -16.33
N GLN A 96 -9.84 -13.46 -15.12
CA GLN A 96 -9.55 -14.81 -14.63
C GLN A 96 -10.84 -15.45 -14.10
N PRO A 97 -11.77 -15.86 -14.98
CA PRO A 97 -12.92 -16.64 -14.55
C PRO A 97 -12.41 -17.97 -13.97
N ILE A 98 -12.91 -18.31 -12.78
CA ILE A 98 -12.68 -19.58 -12.09
C ILE A 98 -13.15 -20.74 -12.97
#